data_AF-A0A0F7FH58-F1
#
_entry.id   AF-A0A0F7FH58-F1
#
_cell.length_a   1.000
_cell.length_b   1.000
_cell.length_c   1.000
_cell.angle_alpha   90.00
_cell.angle_beta   90.00
_cell.angle_gamma   90.00
#
_symmetry.space_group_name_H-M   'P 1'
#
loop_
_entity.id
_entity.type
_entity.pdbx_description
1 polymer ?
#
loop_
_entity_poly.entity_id
_entity_poly.type
_entity_poly.pdbx_seq_one_letter_code
_entity_poly.pdbx_strand_id
1 'polypeptide(L)'
;MDARREKLIDFVLLVPPWLLFLLPFQLLRARLIEAMVFVSLSLAVLVTLTGRASLHLKGKLWPLSSALGALVLYAIFLAGGVFAKATGMWDQVMAVYSVAGPSVVQLIGVPVIGLAEEAYWRGFVQRYFTEGLLGLPWWVSVAPYSLVHVVSGMPLLVLAAIPVGLVMGLICERNGVLASGISHAVWLYLVLYVFPVSSILSP
;
A
#
# COMPACT_ATOMS: atom_id res chain seq x y z
N MET A 1 15.55 2.35 28.24
CA MET A 1 15.81 3.38 27.22
C MET A 1 15.07 4.65 27.62
N ASP A 2 15.64 5.83 27.39
CA ASP A 2 14.98 7.12 27.69
C ASP A 2 13.74 7.32 26.80
N ALA A 3 12.63 7.78 27.36
CA ALA A 3 11.38 8.07 26.65
C ALA A 3 11.57 9.06 25.49
N ARG A 4 12.55 9.98 25.59
CA ARG A 4 12.92 10.88 24.49
C ARG A 4 13.51 10.11 23.30
N ARG A 5 14.30 9.07 23.57
CA ARG A 5 14.92 8.21 22.55
C ARG A 5 13.88 7.36 21.82
N GLU A 6 12.89 6.83 22.53
CA GLU A 6 11.79 6.07 21.90
C GLU A 6 11.00 6.93 20.93
N LYS A 7 10.60 8.13 21.35
CA LYS A 7 9.89 9.09 20.47
C LYS A 7 10.73 9.45 19.26
N LEU A 8 12.03 9.69 19.42
CA LEU A 8 12.91 9.97 18.30
C LEU A 8 12.91 8.83 17.27
N ILE A 9 12.97 7.58 17.73
CA ILE A 9 12.89 6.41 16.84
C ILE A 9 11.56 6.41 16.08
N ASP A 10 10.43 6.68 16.75
CA ASP A 10 9.11 6.71 16.12
C ASP A 10 9.05 7.69 14.94
N PHE A 11 9.60 8.89 15.09
CA PHE A 11 9.64 9.87 14.00
C PHE A 11 10.67 9.49 12.92
N VAL A 12 11.83 8.96 13.30
CA VAL A 12 12.85 8.51 12.34
C VAL A 12 12.30 7.41 11.43
N LEU A 13 11.45 6.53 11.95
CA LEU A 13 10.83 5.45 11.18
C LEU A 13 9.85 5.92 10.09
N LEU A 14 9.43 7.19 10.10
CA LEU A 14 8.63 7.77 9.02
C LEU A 14 9.46 8.20 7.79
N VAL A 15 10.77 8.29 7.92
CA VAL A 15 11.68 8.76 6.86
C VAL A 15 11.95 7.69 5.79
N PRO A 16 12.23 6.41 6.12
CA PRO A 16 12.62 5.39 5.16
C PRO A 16 11.74 5.26 3.91
N PRO A 17 10.39 5.30 3.97
CA PRO A 17 9.58 5.19 2.76
C PRO A 17 9.92 6.24 1.71
N TRP A 18 10.21 7.48 2.11
CA TRP A 18 10.56 8.57 1.19
C TRP A 18 11.85 8.31 0.41
N LEU A 19 12.80 7.60 1.03
CA LEU A 19 14.06 7.24 0.41
C LEU A 19 13.93 5.93 -0.38
N LEU A 20 13.31 4.93 0.21
CA LEU A 20 13.20 3.59 -0.36
C LEU A 20 12.28 3.57 -1.58
N PHE A 21 11.23 4.40 -1.63
CA PHE A 21 10.33 4.49 -2.79
C PHE A 21 11.02 5.06 -4.04
N LEU A 22 12.20 5.69 -3.91
CA LEU A 22 13.02 6.04 -5.07
C LEU A 22 13.43 4.79 -5.88
N LEU A 23 13.59 3.64 -5.22
CA LEU A 23 13.95 2.39 -5.89
C LEU A 23 12.91 1.95 -6.92
N PRO A 24 11.65 1.61 -6.54
CA PRO A 24 10.65 1.15 -7.50
C PRO A 24 10.23 2.22 -8.51
N PHE A 25 10.19 3.50 -8.11
CA PHE A 25 9.59 4.53 -8.96
C PHE A 25 10.56 5.40 -9.75
N GLN A 26 11.85 5.43 -9.41
CA GLN A 26 12.84 6.23 -10.15
C GLN A 26 14.00 5.37 -10.67
N LEU A 27 14.61 4.57 -9.80
CA LEU A 27 15.88 3.90 -10.09
C LEU A 27 15.72 2.53 -10.78
N LEU A 28 14.69 1.78 -10.41
CA LEU A 28 14.45 0.39 -10.84
C LEU A 28 13.06 0.23 -11.47
N ARG A 29 12.59 1.24 -12.22
CA ARG A 29 11.26 1.24 -12.86
C ARG A 29 10.95 0.00 -13.70
N ALA A 30 11.95 -0.55 -14.39
CA ALA A 30 11.80 -1.77 -15.19
C ALA A 30 11.65 -3.06 -14.36
N ARG A 31 11.93 -3.00 -13.05
CA ARG A 31 11.79 -4.09 -12.07
C ARG A 31 10.93 -3.63 -10.90
N LEU A 32 9.85 -2.92 -11.22
CA LEU A 32 9.02 -2.22 -10.24
C LEU A 32 8.52 -3.18 -9.16
N ILE A 33 7.99 -4.34 -9.54
CA ILE A 33 7.42 -5.32 -8.59
C ILE A 33 8.51 -5.90 -7.68
N GLU A 34 9.68 -6.28 -8.22
CA GLU A 34 10.79 -6.79 -7.42
C GLU A 34 11.33 -5.74 -6.45
N ALA A 35 11.43 -4.48 -6.89
CA ALA A 35 11.83 -3.37 -6.04
C ALA A 35 10.77 -3.11 -4.95
N MET A 36 9.48 -3.19 -5.26
CA MET A 36 8.40 -3.07 -4.28
C MET A 36 8.43 -4.20 -3.24
N VAL A 37 8.73 -5.45 -3.63
CA VAL A 37 8.94 -6.56 -2.67
C VAL A 37 10.07 -6.22 -1.70
N PHE A 38 11.22 -5.78 -2.23
CA PHE A 38 12.36 -5.43 -1.39
C PHE A 38 12.05 -4.28 -0.42
N VAL A 39 11.42 -3.21 -0.92
CA VAL A 39 11.08 -2.03 -0.10
C VAL A 39 10.05 -2.37 0.96
N SER A 40 8.96 -3.04 0.60
CA SER A 40 7.89 -3.41 1.54
C SER A 40 8.41 -4.32 2.65
N LEU A 41 9.21 -5.34 2.32
CA LEU A 41 9.86 -6.19 3.31
C LEU A 41 10.81 -5.41 4.22
N SER A 42 11.63 -4.52 3.65
CA SER A 42 12.58 -3.71 4.43
C SER A 42 11.85 -2.84 5.46
N LEU A 43 10.75 -2.21 5.04
CA LEU A 43 9.90 -1.40 5.92
C LEU A 43 9.25 -2.27 7.00
N ALA A 44 8.66 -3.42 6.64
CA ALA A 44 8.03 -4.34 7.58
C ALA A 44 9.02 -4.88 8.62
N VAL A 45 10.20 -5.30 8.20
CA VAL A 45 11.27 -5.78 9.09
C VAL A 45 11.68 -4.68 10.05
N LEU A 46 11.88 -3.45 9.56
CA LEU A 46 12.30 -2.32 10.37
C LEU A 46 11.31 -2.02 11.52
N VAL A 47 10.00 -1.99 11.22
CA VAL A 47 8.96 -1.73 12.25
C VAL A 47 8.71 -2.93 13.16
N THR A 48 8.95 -4.15 12.68
CA THR A 48 8.81 -5.38 13.48
C THR A 48 9.96 -5.53 14.47
N LEU A 49 11.21 -5.34 14.03
CA LEU A 49 12.39 -5.42 14.89
C LEU A 49 12.40 -4.34 15.99
N THR A 50 11.74 -3.23 15.74
CA THR A 50 11.59 -2.14 16.71
C THR A 50 10.33 -2.27 17.58
N GLY A 51 9.53 -3.33 17.41
CA GLY A 51 8.34 -3.61 18.23
C GLY A 51 7.17 -2.64 18.01
N ARG A 52 7.13 -1.98 16.85
CA ARG A 52 6.19 -0.88 16.54
C ARG A 52 5.11 -1.26 15.52
N ALA A 53 5.12 -2.49 15.05
CA ALA A 53 4.06 -3.05 14.23
C ALA A 53 3.34 -4.19 14.95
N SER A 54 2.02 -4.22 14.82
CA SER A 54 1.18 -5.31 15.28
C SER A 54 0.52 -5.99 14.10
N LEU A 55 0.72 -7.29 13.95
CA LEU A 55 0.03 -8.12 12.97
C LEU A 55 -1.04 -8.92 13.70
N HIS A 56 -2.30 -8.63 13.43
CA HIS A 56 -3.42 -9.32 14.08
C HIS A 56 -4.64 -9.38 13.16
N LEU A 57 -5.52 -10.35 13.46
CA LEU A 57 -6.88 -10.45 12.95
C LEU A 57 -7.86 -10.13 14.07
N LYS A 58 -9.00 -9.53 13.72
CA LYS A 58 -10.06 -9.16 14.66
C LYS A 58 -11.43 -9.60 14.13
N GLY A 59 -12.18 -10.30 15.00
CA GLY A 59 -13.53 -10.77 14.71
C GLY A 59 -13.59 -11.90 13.67
N LYS A 60 -14.80 -12.40 13.40
CA LYS A 60 -15.04 -13.51 12.44
C LYS A 60 -15.32 -13.04 11.01
N LEU A 61 -15.62 -11.76 10.82
CA LEU A 61 -15.98 -11.18 9.52
C LEU A 61 -14.77 -10.79 8.66
N TRP A 62 -13.55 -11.03 9.14
CA TRP A 62 -12.33 -10.67 8.40
C TRP A 62 -12.26 -11.23 6.97
N PRO A 63 -12.71 -12.48 6.64
CA PRO A 63 -12.62 -12.98 5.28
C PRO A 63 -13.52 -12.18 4.33
N LEU A 64 -14.76 -11.91 4.78
CA LEU A 64 -15.74 -11.16 4.01
C LEU A 64 -15.28 -9.70 3.82
N SER A 65 -14.80 -9.05 4.88
CA SER A 65 -14.26 -7.69 4.78
C SER A 65 -13.08 -7.59 3.82
N SER A 66 -12.18 -8.59 3.84
CA SER A 66 -11.01 -8.62 2.97
C SER A 66 -11.40 -8.78 1.49
N ALA A 67 -12.32 -9.71 1.21
CA ALA A 67 -12.83 -9.94 -0.15
C ALA A 67 -13.59 -8.73 -0.68
N LEU A 68 -14.52 -8.17 0.10
CA LEU A 68 -15.28 -6.97 -0.30
C LEU A 68 -14.37 -5.77 -0.50
N GLY A 69 -13.40 -5.55 0.37
CA GLY A 69 -12.41 -4.48 0.24
C GLY A 69 -11.63 -4.57 -1.07
N ALA A 70 -11.24 -5.77 -1.47
CA ALA A 70 -10.51 -6.00 -2.70
C ALA A 70 -11.37 -5.69 -3.94
N LEU A 71 -12.64 -6.10 -3.93
CA LEU A 71 -13.60 -5.80 -4.99
C LEU A 71 -13.93 -4.32 -5.07
N VAL A 72 -14.08 -3.64 -3.93
CA VAL A 72 -14.31 -2.19 -3.87
C VAL A 72 -13.12 -1.45 -4.46
N LEU A 73 -11.89 -1.80 -4.11
CA LEU A 73 -10.70 -1.17 -4.70
C LEU A 73 -10.55 -1.47 -6.18
N TYR A 74 -10.90 -2.68 -6.61
CA TYR A 74 -10.91 -3.01 -8.02
C TYR A 74 -11.88 -2.10 -8.81
N ALA A 75 -13.10 -1.91 -8.31
CA ALA A 75 -14.07 -0.98 -8.90
C ALA A 75 -13.57 0.48 -8.88
N ILE A 76 -12.92 0.91 -7.80
CA ILE A 76 -12.30 2.25 -7.71
C ILE A 76 -11.21 2.40 -8.77
N PHE A 77 -10.40 1.38 -9.02
CA PHE A 77 -9.34 1.45 -10.03
C PHE A 77 -9.88 1.43 -11.46
N LEU A 78 -11.01 0.76 -11.73
CA LEU A 78 -11.71 0.93 -13.00
C LEU A 78 -12.18 2.38 -13.20
N ALA A 79 -12.83 2.97 -12.18
CA ALA A 79 -13.23 4.38 -12.23
C ALA A 79 -12.02 5.32 -12.36
N GLY A 80 -10.94 5.03 -11.64
CA GLY A 80 -9.67 5.75 -11.71
C GLY A 80 -9.01 5.67 -13.09
N GLY A 81 -9.13 4.53 -13.78
CA GLY A 81 -8.66 4.39 -15.16
C GLY A 81 -9.46 5.23 -16.14
N VAL A 82 -10.79 5.29 -16.00
CA VAL A 82 -11.64 6.19 -16.79
C VAL A 82 -11.29 7.65 -16.51
N PHE A 83 -11.09 8.01 -15.24
CA PHE A 83 -10.62 9.35 -14.85
C PHE A 83 -9.27 9.69 -15.47
N ALA A 84 -8.30 8.76 -15.44
CA ALA A 84 -6.98 8.96 -16.03
C ALA A 84 -7.07 9.21 -17.54
N LYS A 85 -7.94 8.51 -18.26
CA LYS A 85 -8.20 8.80 -19.68
C LYS A 85 -8.80 10.18 -19.89
N ALA A 86 -9.83 10.53 -19.12
CA ALA A 86 -10.53 11.80 -19.24
C ALA A 86 -9.64 13.02 -18.94
N THR A 87 -8.59 12.84 -18.14
CA THR A 87 -7.65 13.89 -17.72
C THR A 87 -6.30 13.85 -18.44
N GLY A 88 -6.11 12.94 -19.40
CA GLY A 88 -4.84 12.80 -20.13
C GLY A 88 -3.69 12.19 -19.31
N MET A 89 -4.00 11.53 -18.19
CA MET A 89 -3.03 10.88 -17.29
C MET A 89 -2.85 9.38 -17.59
N TRP A 90 -3.45 8.86 -18.67
CA TRP A 90 -3.42 7.43 -19.00
C TRP A 90 -2.01 6.86 -19.13
N ASP A 91 -1.05 7.64 -19.61
CA ASP A 91 0.35 7.20 -19.72
C ASP A 91 0.96 6.82 -18.36
N GLN A 92 0.52 7.44 -17.26
CA GLN A 92 0.96 7.06 -15.91
C GLN A 92 0.40 5.70 -15.49
N VAL A 93 -0.82 5.35 -15.93
CA VAL A 93 -1.37 3.99 -15.76
C VAL A 93 -0.50 3.01 -16.54
N MET A 94 -0.27 3.27 -17.83
CA MET A 94 0.50 2.37 -18.68
C MET A 94 1.96 2.21 -18.23
N ALA A 95 2.56 3.23 -17.62
CA ALA A 95 3.90 3.14 -17.04
C ALA A 95 4.00 2.05 -15.94
N VAL A 96 2.95 1.86 -15.13
CA VAL A 96 2.90 0.82 -14.10
C VAL A 96 2.56 -0.54 -14.73
N TYR A 97 1.58 -0.57 -15.63
CA TYR A 97 1.08 -1.83 -16.21
C TYR A 97 2.05 -2.47 -17.20
N SER A 98 2.83 -1.68 -17.95
CA SER A 98 3.76 -2.20 -18.97
C SER A 98 4.92 -3.03 -18.40
N VAL A 99 5.20 -2.89 -17.10
CA VAL A 99 6.25 -3.64 -16.40
C VAL A 99 5.68 -4.78 -15.54
N ALA A 100 4.35 -4.87 -15.42
CA ALA A 100 3.67 -5.98 -14.77
C ALA A 100 3.53 -7.14 -15.76
N GLY A 101 3.95 -8.33 -15.35
CA GLY A 101 3.83 -9.54 -16.17
C GLY A 101 3.89 -10.78 -15.29
N PRO A 102 3.14 -11.86 -15.59
CA PRO A 102 3.00 -13.01 -14.70
C PRO A 102 4.26 -13.89 -14.69
N SER A 103 5.34 -13.40 -14.08
CA SER A 103 6.52 -14.21 -13.76
C SER A 103 6.35 -14.87 -12.39
N VAL A 104 7.06 -15.98 -12.14
CA VAL A 104 7.04 -16.66 -10.84
C VAL A 104 7.41 -15.71 -9.70
N VAL A 105 8.41 -14.85 -9.92
CA VAL A 105 8.85 -13.86 -8.92
C VAL A 105 7.74 -12.86 -8.62
N GLN A 106 7.05 -12.35 -9.64
CA GLN A 106 5.98 -11.37 -9.46
C GLN A 106 4.73 -11.99 -8.82
N LEU A 107 4.37 -13.21 -9.22
CA LEU A 107 3.23 -13.94 -8.65
C LEU A 107 3.44 -14.26 -7.16
N ILE A 108 4.67 -14.59 -6.73
CA ILE A 108 4.98 -14.79 -5.31
C ILE A 108 5.18 -13.45 -4.58
N GLY A 109 5.70 -12.44 -5.28
CA GLY A 109 5.99 -11.12 -4.72
C GLY A 109 4.75 -10.32 -4.32
N VAL A 110 3.66 -10.40 -5.08
CA VAL A 110 2.43 -9.63 -4.79
C VAL A 110 1.85 -9.87 -3.39
N PRO A 111 1.66 -11.11 -2.89
CA PRO A 111 1.17 -11.31 -1.53
C PRO A 111 2.17 -10.81 -0.49
N VAL A 112 3.47 -10.86 -0.78
CA VAL A 112 4.51 -10.29 0.09
C VAL A 112 4.36 -8.77 0.16
N ILE A 113 4.19 -8.09 -0.98
CA ILE A 113 3.95 -6.64 -1.03
C ILE A 113 2.71 -6.29 -0.19
N GLY A 114 1.57 -6.94 -0.47
CA GLY A 114 0.31 -6.65 0.22
C GLY A 114 0.39 -6.83 1.73
N LEU A 115 1.04 -7.89 2.22
CA LEU A 115 1.18 -8.12 3.66
C LEU A 115 2.24 -7.20 4.31
N ALA A 116 3.39 -7.03 3.68
CA ALA A 116 4.52 -6.29 4.23
C ALA A 116 4.27 -4.77 4.23
N GLU A 117 3.65 -4.23 3.18
CA GLU A 117 3.25 -2.84 3.17
C GLU A 117 2.23 -2.52 4.26
N GLU A 118 1.24 -3.38 4.46
CA GLU A 118 0.22 -3.16 5.49
C GLU A 118 0.79 -3.30 6.91
N ALA A 119 1.85 -4.10 7.09
CA ALA A 119 2.62 -4.14 8.35
C ALA A 119 3.20 -2.76 8.70
N TYR A 120 3.76 -2.05 7.71
CA TYR A 120 4.28 -0.70 7.90
C TYR A 120 3.15 0.34 7.98
N TRP A 121 2.28 0.41 6.98
CA TRP A 121 1.29 1.48 6.88
C TRP A 121 0.15 1.36 7.88
N ARG A 122 -0.37 0.15 8.11
CA ARG A 122 -1.44 -0.05 9.09
C ARG A 122 -0.87 -0.42 10.45
N GLY A 123 0.03 -1.38 10.49
CA GLY A 123 0.63 -1.84 11.74
C GLY A 123 1.37 -0.72 12.47
N PHE A 124 2.23 0.01 11.77
CA PHE A 124 3.00 1.10 12.36
C PHE A 124 2.34 2.47 12.18
N VAL A 125 2.22 3.00 10.95
CA VAL A 125 1.81 4.40 10.74
C VAL A 125 0.40 4.67 11.27
N GLN A 126 -0.57 3.79 11.01
CA GLN A 126 -1.94 3.94 11.51
C GLN A 126 -2.07 3.55 12.98
N ARG A 127 -1.93 2.26 13.32
CA ARG A 127 -2.26 1.73 14.65
C ARG A 127 -1.32 2.26 15.74
N TYR A 128 -0.02 2.19 15.50
CA TYR A 128 0.97 2.58 16.51
C TYR A 128 1.15 4.09 16.56
N PHE A 129 1.50 4.71 15.44
CA PHE A 129 1.91 6.11 15.41
C PHE A 129 0.71 7.08 15.44
N THR A 130 -0.25 6.93 14.53
CA THR A 130 -1.38 7.88 14.43
C THR A 130 -2.35 7.71 15.59
N GLU A 131 -2.84 6.50 15.82
CA GLU A 131 -3.85 6.25 16.87
C GLU A 131 -3.21 6.10 18.26
N GLY A 132 -2.13 5.33 18.38
CA GLY A 132 -1.47 5.06 19.66
C GLY A 132 -0.66 6.24 20.20
N LEU A 133 0.26 6.79 19.41
CA LEU A 133 1.19 7.83 19.86
C LEU A 133 0.60 9.24 19.78
N LEU A 134 -0.08 9.58 18.67
CA LEU A 134 -0.65 10.92 18.47
C LEU A 134 -2.09 11.05 18.97
N GLY A 135 -2.81 9.95 19.19
CA GLY A 135 -4.23 9.99 19.58
C GLY A 135 -5.17 10.54 18.50
N LEU A 136 -4.73 10.51 17.24
CA LEU A 136 -5.48 11.01 16.10
C LEU A 136 -6.33 9.90 15.48
N PRO A 137 -7.45 10.23 14.81
CA PRO A 137 -8.26 9.22 14.15
C PRO A 137 -7.50 8.54 13.00
N TRP A 138 -7.76 7.25 12.80
CA TRP A 138 -7.02 6.40 11.85
C TRP A 138 -6.89 6.99 10.45
N TRP A 139 -7.90 7.71 9.95
CA TRP A 139 -7.92 8.25 8.59
C TRP A 139 -6.86 9.33 8.37
N VAL A 140 -6.29 9.92 9.42
CA VAL A 140 -5.14 10.84 9.31
C VAL A 140 -3.91 10.12 8.72
N SER A 141 -3.77 8.81 8.96
CA SER A 141 -2.67 8.01 8.41
C SER A 141 -2.69 7.90 6.86
N VAL A 142 -3.82 8.24 6.22
CA VAL A 142 -3.95 8.28 4.75
C VAL A 142 -3.05 9.35 4.14
N ALA A 143 -2.81 10.46 4.85
CA ALA A 143 -1.98 11.55 4.36
C ALA A 143 -0.53 11.12 4.10
N PRO A 144 0.23 10.59 5.08
CA PRO A 144 1.59 10.11 4.81
C PRO A 144 1.62 8.94 3.82
N TYR A 145 0.61 8.04 3.84
CA TYR A 145 0.48 6.95 2.87
C TYR A 145 0.35 7.44 1.42
N SER A 146 -0.42 8.52 1.21
CA SER A 146 -0.62 9.06 -0.14
C SER A 146 0.55 9.94 -0.58
N LEU A 147 1.07 10.78 0.32
CA LEU A 147 2.12 11.75 0.00
C LEU A 147 3.48 11.11 -0.31
N VAL A 148 3.79 9.93 0.23
CA VAL A 148 5.05 9.23 -0.12
C VAL A 148 5.15 8.97 -1.64
N HIS A 149 4.01 8.83 -2.32
CA HIS A 149 3.98 8.58 -3.76
C HIS A 149 4.37 9.82 -4.59
N VAL A 150 4.51 11.00 -4.00
CA VAL A 150 5.08 12.18 -4.68
C VAL A 150 6.47 11.86 -5.24
N VAL A 151 7.23 10.98 -4.57
CA VAL A 151 8.54 10.48 -5.01
C VAL A 151 8.48 9.83 -6.40
N SER A 152 7.33 9.34 -6.82
CA SER A 152 7.16 8.72 -8.14
C SER A 152 7.16 9.72 -9.31
N GLY A 153 6.93 11.01 -9.04
CA GLY A 153 6.70 12.00 -10.09
C GLY A 153 5.41 11.77 -10.88
N MET A 154 4.52 10.88 -10.42
CA MET A 154 3.23 10.56 -11.04
C MET A 154 2.09 11.04 -10.12
N PRO A 155 1.48 12.22 -10.38
CA PRO A 155 0.37 12.73 -9.57
C PRO A 155 -0.79 11.75 -9.47
N LEU A 156 -1.01 10.90 -10.48
CA LEU A 156 -2.07 9.89 -10.46
C LEU A 156 -1.88 8.88 -9.33
N LEU A 157 -0.64 8.49 -9.00
CA LEU A 157 -0.39 7.55 -7.90
C LEU A 157 -0.72 8.17 -6.53
N VAL A 158 -0.44 9.46 -6.35
CA VAL A 158 -0.82 10.18 -5.12
C VAL A 158 -2.34 10.20 -4.97
N LEU A 159 -3.07 10.50 -6.05
CA LEU A 159 -4.53 10.49 -6.06
C LEU A 159 -5.11 9.09 -5.85
N ALA A 160 -4.53 8.06 -6.47
CA ALA A 160 -4.96 6.67 -6.34
C ALA A 160 -4.70 6.11 -4.94
N ALA A 161 -3.64 6.55 -4.26
CA ALA A 161 -3.32 6.11 -2.91
C ALA A 161 -4.35 6.59 -1.86
N ILE A 162 -5.06 7.70 -2.08
CA ILE A 162 -6.06 8.19 -1.12
C ILE A 162 -7.19 7.16 -0.87
N PRO A 163 -7.94 6.71 -1.89
CA PRO A 163 -8.98 5.71 -1.68
C PRO A 163 -8.42 4.36 -1.24
N VAL A 164 -7.22 3.96 -1.68
CA VAL A 164 -6.55 2.74 -1.19
C VAL A 164 -6.31 2.84 0.32
N GLY A 165 -5.73 3.95 0.79
CA GLY A 165 -5.48 4.18 2.20
C GLY A 165 -6.76 4.21 3.04
N LEU A 166 -7.85 4.78 2.51
CA LEU A 166 -9.14 4.80 3.19
C LEU A 166 -9.76 3.41 3.31
N VAL A 167 -9.80 2.63 2.23
CA VAL A 167 -10.38 1.28 2.24
C VAL A 167 -9.56 0.36 3.13
N MET A 168 -8.24 0.31 2.94
CA MET A 168 -7.34 -0.51 3.75
C MET A 168 -7.35 -0.08 5.22
N GLY A 169 -7.32 1.21 5.49
CA GLY A 169 -7.38 1.74 6.85
C GLY A 169 -8.67 1.35 7.58
N LEU A 170 -9.82 1.37 6.88
CA LEU A 170 -11.10 0.93 7.43
C LEU A 170 -11.12 -0.59 7.70
N ILE A 171 -10.58 -1.41 6.79
CA ILE A 171 -10.48 -2.87 7.00
C ILE A 171 -9.58 -3.16 8.20
N CYS A 172 -8.43 -2.49 8.30
CA CYS A 172 -7.56 -2.61 9.45
C CYS A 172 -8.29 -2.25 10.75
N GLU A 173 -9.02 -1.13 10.78
CA GLU A 173 -9.72 -0.68 11.99
C GLU A 173 -10.79 -1.69 12.44
N ARG A 174 -11.52 -2.27 11.48
CA ARG A 174 -12.60 -3.23 11.79
C ARG A 174 -12.09 -4.64 12.07
N ASN A 175 -11.10 -5.11 11.32
CA ASN A 175 -10.75 -6.53 11.21
C ASN A 175 -9.25 -6.83 11.39
N GLY A 176 -8.42 -5.83 11.65
CA GLY A 176 -6.99 -5.97 11.92
C GLY A 176 -6.10 -5.88 10.69
N VAL A 177 -4.81 -5.70 10.94
CA VAL A 177 -3.78 -5.45 9.90
C VAL A 177 -3.69 -6.61 8.91
N LEU A 178 -3.83 -7.85 9.38
CA LEU A 178 -3.77 -9.02 8.49
C LEU A 178 -4.96 -9.09 7.52
N ALA A 179 -6.16 -8.65 7.94
CA ALA A 179 -7.31 -8.58 7.05
C ALA A 179 -7.07 -7.53 5.95
N SER A 180 -6.49 -6.39 6.32
CA SER A 180 -6.06 -5.35 5.37
C SER A 180 -5.05 -5.90 4.37
N GLY A 181 -3.99 -6.56 4.85
CA GLY A 181 -2.96 -7.17 4.00
C GLY A 181 -3.48 -8.24 3.04
N ILE A 182 -4.41 -9.09 3.48
CA ILE A 182 -5.08 -10.06 2.60
C ILE A 182 -5.90 -9.34 1.53
N SER A 183 -6.67 -8.31 1.90
CA SER A 183 -7.43 -7.50 0.95
C SER A 183 -6.50 -6.85 -0.09
N HIS A 184 -5.39 -6.28 0.37
CA HIS A 184 -4.40 -5.61 -0.47
C HIS A 184 -3.80 -6.61 -1.47
N ALA A 185 -3.32 -7.76 -1.00
CA ALA A 185 -2.76 -8.81 -1.86
C ALA A 185 -3.77 -9.29 -2.92
N VAL A 186 -5.01 -9.59 -2.52
CA VAL A 186 -6.07 -10.03 -3.44
C VAL A 186 -6.37 -8.95 -4.47
N TRP A 187 -6.49 -7.69 -4.06
CA TRP A 187 -6.71 -6.58 -4.97
C TRP A 187 -5.57 -6.41 -5.98
N LEU A 188 -4.31 -6.53 -5.56
CA LEU A 188 -3.16 -6.47 -6.47
C LEU A 188 -3.23 -7.59 -7.52
N TYR A 189 -3.57 -8.82 -7.14
CA TYR A 189 -3.77 -9.89 -8.13
C TYR A 189 -4.87 -9.56 -9.13
N LEU A 190 -6.01 -9.07 -8.65
CA LEU A 190 -7.13 -8.70 -9.52
C LEU A 190 -6.72 -7.62 -10.52
N VAL A 191 -6.12 -6.54 -10.02
CA VAL A 191 -5.84 -5.35 -10.81
C VAL A 191 -4.63 -5.52 -11.72
N LEU A 192 -3.69 -6.42 -11.43
CA LEU A 192 -2.47 -6.63 -12.22
C LEU A 192 -2.51 -7.85 -13.14
N TYR A 193 -3.17 -8.95 -12.74
CA TYR A 193 -3.02 -10.23 -13.45
C TYR A 193 -4.33 -10.90 -13.85
N VAL A 194 -5.34 -10.93 -12.98
CA VAL A 194 -6.58 -11.67 -13.27
C VAL A 194 -7.46 -10.87 -14.23
N PHE A 195 -7.72 -9.61 -13.91
CA PHE A 195 -8.53 -8.70 -14.72
C PHE A 195 -7.83 -7.35 -14.82
N PRO A 196 -6.70 -7.25 -15.55
CA PRO A 196 -5.92 -6.03 -15.56
C PRO A 196 -6.76 -4.85 -16.04
N VAL A 197 -6.81 -3.76 -15.25
CA VAL A 197 -7.60 -2.57 -15.61
C VAL A 197 -7.13 -1.98 -16.94
N SER A 198 -5.82 -2.04 -17.21
CA SER A 198 -5.26 -1.65 -18.50
C SER A 198 -5.87 -2.44 -19.66
N SER A 199 -6.08 -3.74 -19.52
CA SER A 199 -6.63 -4.60 -20.57
C SER A 199 -8.12 -4.37 -20.77
N ILE A 200 -8.88 -4.16 -19.69
CA ILE A 200 -10.33 -3.91 -19.76
C ILE A 200 -10.63 -2.55 -20.37
N LEU A 201 -9.82 -1.55 -20.01
CA LEU A 201 -10.01 -0.20 -20.47
C LEU A 201 -9.14 0.12 -21.69
N SER A 202 -8.40 -0.81 -22.28
CA SER A 202 -7.73 -0.53 -23.55
C SER A 202 -8.79 -0.33 -24.64
N PRO A 203 -8.63 0.69 -25.51
CA PRO A 203 -9.52 0.88 -26.66
C PRO A 203 -9.47 -0.31 -27.63
#